data_AF-A0AB36SUM0-F1
#
_entry.id   AF-A0AB36SUM0-F1
#
_cell.length_a   1.000
_cell.length_b   1.000
_cell.length_c   1.000
_cell.angle_alpha   90.00
_cell.angle_beta   90.00
_cell.angle_gamma   90.00
#
_symmetry.space_group_name_H-M   'P 1'
#
loop_
_entity.id
_entity.type
_entity.pdbx_description
1 polymer ?
#
loop_
_entity_poly.entity_id
_entity_poly.type
_entity_poly.pdbx_seq_one_letter_code
_entity_poly.pdbx_strand_id
1 'polypeptide(L)'
;MGRLPSQLKPLPEGLREYTNEIRDRLMSGDLNRESEEMAAIKEKLQKETSICGAIMKNKVCTTKPSNEINLRCNWHGGKSTGAKTEEGKKKMKENLEKGRAPIHGIYSRKFLDEWSQEEKDFYNDMWSFYTEKYDLEPIDEVNLDRFLVNSIKAMRVDSVGMNYAINQKVSLVSFEANAIRQAETLGLNRKYRKSRDNSDNPNHVNIYNSLFDGMEKN
;
A
#
# COMPACT_ATOMS: atom_id res chain seq x y z
N MET A 1 0.11 28.22 8.99
CA MET A 1 -0.48 29.44 9.56
C MET A 1 -1.74 29.08 10.34
N GLY A 2 -1.68 29.11 11.68
CA GLY A 2 -2.84 28.84 12.54
C GLY A 2 -3.78 30.04 12.52
N ARG A 3 -5.09 29.80 12.37
CA ARG A 3 -6.09 30.87 12.50
C ARG A 3 -6.11 31.36 13.95
N LEU A 4 -6.15 32.68 14.12
CA LEU A 4 -6.29 33.33 15.42
C LEU A 4 -7.59 32.85 16.12
N PRO A 5 -7.58 32.70 17.47
CA PRO A 5 -8.73 32.21 18.25
C PRO A 5 -10.03 33.01 18.09
N SER A 6 -9.95 34.23 17.54
CA SER A 6 -11.04 35.22 17.44
C SER A 6 -12.00 35.01 16.26
N GLN A 7 -11.85 33.95 15.46
CA GLN A 7 -12.74 33.65 14.31
C GLN A 7 -13.60 32.39 14.48
N LEU A 8 -13.59 31.76 15.65
CA LEU A 8 -14.45 30.61 15.94
C LEU A 8 -15.82 31.13 16.39
N LYS A 9 -16.86 30.92 15.57
CA LYS A 9 -18.25 31.11 16.00
C LYS A 9 -18.47 30.33 17.31
N PRO A 10 -19.23 30.87 18.28
CA PRO A 10 -19.53 30.14 19.50
C PRO A 10 -20.20 28.81 19.13
N LEU A 11 -19.64 27.73 19.67
CA LEU A 11 -20.26 26.41 19.59
C LEU A 11 -21.56 26.41 20.40
N PRO A 12 -22.53 25.55 20.05
CA PRO A 12 -23.72 25.36 20.87
C PRO A 12 -23.37 25.11 22.34
N GLU A 13 -24.23 25.59 23.23
CA GLU A 13 -24.07 25.48 24.68
C GLU A 13 -23.92 24.00 25.09
N GLY A 14 -22.97 23.69 25.99
CA GLY A 14 -22.60 22.32 26.38
C GLY A 14 -21.71 21.54 25.39
N LEU A 15 -21.76 21.84 24.09
CA LEU A 15 -20.98 21.09 23.08
C LEU A 15 -19.48 21.37 23.16
N ARG A 16 -19.11 22.59 23.56
CA ARG A 16 -17.70 22.95 23.82
C ARG A 16 -17.13 22.18 25.01
N GLU A 17 -17.89 22.07 26.09
CA GLU A 17 -17.52 21.33 27.30
C GLU A 17 -17.37 19.85 26.99
N TYR A 18 -18.35 19.27 26.29
CA TYR A 18 -18.32 17.87 25.87
C TYR A 18 -17.09 17.54 25.00
N THR A 19 -16.75 18.37 24.02
CA THR A 19 -15.55 18.15 23.18
C THR A 19 -14.23 18.31 23.94
N ASN A 20 -14.20 19.10 25.01
CA ASN A 20 -13.05 19.25 25.87
C ASN A 20 -12.93 18.05 26.83
N GLU A 21 -14.03 17.59 27.41
CA GLU A 21 -14.05 16.39 28.25
C GLU A 21 -13.52 15.17 27.49
N ILE A 22 -13.96 14.97 26.24
CA ILE A 22 -13.46 13.88 25.39
C ILE A 22 -11.96 14.02 25.14
N ARG A 23 -11.46 15.24 24.92
CA ARG A 23 -10.02 15.49 24.78
C ARG A 23 -9.29 15.08 26.06
N ASP A 24 -9.77 15.53 27.20
CA ASP A 24 -9.08 15.35 28.47
C ASP A 24 -9.04 13.87 28.84
N ARG A 25 -10.15 13.15 28.64
CA ARG A 25 -10.23 11.68 28.81
C ARG A 25 -9.38 10.88 27.82
N LEU A 26 -9.21 11.38 26.58
CA LEU A 26 -8.29 10.80 25.60
C LEU A 26 -6.82 11.03 25.98
N MET A 27 -6.52 12.14 26.65
CA MET A 27 -5.16 12.51 27.07
C MET A 27 -4.77 11.82 28.38
N SER A 28 -5.71 11.65 29.32
CA SER A 28 -5.50 10.91 30.57
C SER A 28 -5.43 9.39 30.36
N GLY A 29 -5.98 8.89 29.24
CA GLY A 29 -6.05 7.47 28.94
C GLY A 29 -7.30 6.78 29.50
N ASP A 30 -8.19 7.52 30.18
CA ASP A 30 -9.44 7.01 30.74
C ASP A 30 -10.44 6.57 29.66
N LEU A 31 -10.27 7.05 28.43
CA LEU A 31 -11.11 6.69 27.30
C LEU A 31 -10.30 5.92 26.24
N ASN A 32 -10.48 4.60 26.21
CA ASN A 32 -9.93 3.75 25.15
C ASN A 32 -10.68 3.99 23.83
N ARG A 33 -9.95 4.00 22.70
CA ARG A 33 -10.53 4.18 21.36
C ARG A 33 -11.40 3.02 20.88
N GLU A 34 -11.19 1.85 21.46
CA GLU A 34 -11.87 0.59 21.13
C GLU A 34 -13.04 0.28 22.07
N SER A 35 -13.29 1.13 23.07
CA SER A 35 -14.40 0.92 24.00
C SER A 35 -15.77 1.18 23.36
N GLU A 36 -16.80 0.55 23.91
CA GLU A 36 -18.20 0.80 23.56
C GLU A 36 -18.60 2.26 23.84
N GLU A 37 -18.04 2.84 24.91
CA GLU A 37 -18.22 4.27 25.22
C GLU A 37 -17.73 5.16 24.08
N MET A 38 -16.57 4.84 23.49
CA MET A 38 -16.06 5.59 22.34
C MET A 38 -16.95 5.42 21.10
N ALA A 39 -17.57 4.25 20.90
CA ALA A 39 -18.52 4.04 19.82
C ALA A 39 -19.76 4.95 19.99
N ALA A 40 -20.31 5.02 21.21
CA ALA A 40 -21.44 5.90 21.52
C ALA A 40 -21.06 7.40 21.36
N ILE A 41 -19.86 7.79 21.77
CA ILE A 41 -19.33 9.16 21.59
C ILE A 41 -19.21 9.49 20.09
N LYS A 42 -18.65 8.57 19.29
CA LYS A 42 -18.51 8.75 17.83
C LYS A 42 -19.87 8.91 17.16
N GLU A 43 -20.86 8.12 17.56
CA GLU A 43 -22.23 8.21 17.01
C GLU A 43 -22.88 9.55 17.33
N LYS A 44 -22.79 10.02 18.58
CA LYS A 44 -23.29 11.34 18.98
C LYS A 44 -22.63 12.45 18.17
N LEU A 45 -21.30 12.47 18.12
CA LEU A 45 -20.54 13.47 17.38
C LEU A 45 -20.78 13.43 15.86
N GLN A 46 -21.13 12.28 15.30
CA GLN A 46 -21.43 12.15 13.87
C GLN A 46 -22.82 12.70 13.50
N LYS A 47 -23.77 12.71 14.43
CA LYS A 47 -25.11 13.29 14.23
C LYS A 47 -25.14 14.81 14.39
N GLU A 48 -24.09 15.40 14.97
CA GLU A 48 -23.99 16.84 15.18
C GLU A 48 -23.80 17.58 13.85
N THR A 49 -24.70 18.52 13.56
CA THR A 49 -24.67 19.33 12.33
C THR A 49 -23.79 20.58 12.45
N SER A 50 -23.48 20.98 13.68
CA SER A 50 -22.71 22.19 14.00
C SER A 50 -21.20 22.01 13.80
N ILE A 51 -20.70 20.79 13.98
CA ILE A 51 -19.27 20.45 13.93
C ILE A 51 -19.02 19.21 13.09
N CYS A 52 -17.79 19.06 12.61
CA CYS A 52 -17.35 17.87 11.87
C CYS A 52 -17.37 16.59 12.73
N GLY A 53 -17.19 16.71 14.05
CA GLY A 53 -17.27 15.58 14.98
C GLY A 53 -16.21 14.49 14.79
N ALA A 54 -15.17 14.73 13.99
CA ALA A 54 -14.13 13.74 13.73
C ALA A 54 -13.14 13.70 14.90
N ILE A 55 -12.91 12.52 15.49
CA ILE A 55 -11.98 12.36 16.61
C ILE A 55 -10.57 12.19 16.06
N MET A 56 -9.72 13.20 16.30
CA MET A 56 -8.29 13.16 16.01
C MET A 56 -7.51 12.55 17.18
N LYS A 57 -6.17 12.53 17.06
CA LYS A 57 -5.29 12.00 18.11
C LYS A 57 -5.60 12.58 19.50
N ASN A 58 -5.75 13.91 19.60
CA ASN A 58 -5.87 14.61 20.89
C ASN A 58 -7.04 15.62 20.92
N LYS A 59 -8.00 15.56 19.99
CA LYS A 59 -9.13 16.50 19.96
C LYS A 59 -10.24 16.05 19.02
N VAL A 60 -11.45 16.55 19.27
CA VAL A 60 -12.56 16.50 18.32
C VAL A 60 -12.44 17.65 17.31
N CYS A 61 -12.73 17.38 16.05
CA CYS A 61 -12.79 18.39 15.00
C CYS A 61 -14.06 19.24 15.14
N THR A 62 -13.89 20.50 15.52
CA THR A 62 -14.97 21.49 15.68
C THR A 62 -15.20 22.33 14.42
N THR A 63 -14.53 22.01 13.31
CA THR A 63 -14.72 22.72 12.03
C THR A 63 -16.13 22.47 11.51
N LYS A 64 -16.78 23.50 10.94
CA LYS A 64 -18.11 23.35 10.33
C LYS A 64 -18.10 22.23 9.27
N PRO A 65 -19.12 21.36 9.24
CA PRO A 65 -19.30 20.42 8.14
C PRO A 65 -19.38 21.13 6.80
N SER A 66 -18.77 20.55 5.77
CA SER A 66 -18.89 21.02 4.39
C SER A 66 -19.89 20.20 3.58
N ASN A 67 -20.41 19.13 4.17
CA ASN A 67 -21.32 18.18 3.55
C ASN A 67 -22.49 17.92 4.49
N GLU A 68 -23.69 18.12 3.98
CA GLU A 68 -24.95 18.06 4.73
C GLU A 68 -25.43 16.61 4.97
N ILE A 69 -24.86 15.64 4.25
CA ILE A 69 -25.27 14.22 4.34
C ILE A 69 -24.37 13.47 5.32
N ASN A 70 -23.04 13.59 5.19
CA ASN A 70 -22.09 12.89 6.06
C ASN A 70 -21.62 13.73 7.26
N LEU A 71 -22.02 15.00 7.32
CA LEU A 71 -21.70 15.95 8.38
C LEU A 71 -20.19 16.09 8.68
N ARG A 72 -19.33 15.82 7.69
CA ARG A 72 -17.87 15.99 7.81
C ARG A 72 -17.38 17.26 7.13
N CYS A 73 -16.26 17.79 7.60
CA CYS A 73 -15.55 18.87 6.93
C CYS A 73 -14.67 18.34 5.79
N ASN A 74 -14.17 19.25 4.94
CA ASN A 74 -13.35 18.89 3.77
C ASN A 74 -12.12 18.05 4.08
N TRP A 75 -11.56 18.17 5.29
CA TRP A 75 -10.37 17.45 5.74
C TRP A 75 -10.67 16.04 6.26
N HIS A 76 -11.91 15.77 6.65
CA HIS A 76 -12.33 14.48 7.23
C HIS A 76 -13.41 13.81 6.38
N GLY A 77 -13.34 13.94 5.05
CA GLY A 77 -14.22 13.22 4.13
C GLY A 77 -15.48 13.96 3.71
N GLY A 78 -15.64 15.25 4.03
CA GLY A 78 -16.75 16.06 3.51
C GLY A 78 -16.80 16.13 1.97
N LYS A 79 -15.63 16.05 1.32
CA LYS A 79 -15.52 15.93 -0.16
C LYS A 79 -15.78 14.52 -0.69
N SER A 80 -15.76 13.51 0.17
CA SER A 80 -16.02 12.13 -0.21
C SER A 80 -17.53 11.90 -0.24
N THR A 81 -18.17 12.41 -1.28
CA THR A 81 -19.51 11.96 -1.64
C THR A 81 -19.34 10.67 -2.44
N GLY A 82 -19.65 9.52 -1.83
CA GLY A 82 -19.76 8.27 -2.57
C GLY A 82 -20.72 8.41 -3.76
N ALA A 83 -20.78 7.39 -4.62
CA ALA A 83 -21.62 7.45 -5.81
C ALA A 83 -23.11 7.71 -5.45
N LYS A 84 -23.64 8.85 -5.88
CA LYS A 84 -25.01 9.30 -5.55
C LYS A 84 -26.08 8.72 -6.47
N THR A 85 -25.71 8.40 -7.72
CA THR A 85 -26.64 7.89 -8.74
C THR A 85 -26.64 6.37 -8.78
N GLU A 86 -27.76 5.77 -9.19
CA GLU A 86 -27.85 4.31 -9.38
C GLU A 86 -26.83 3.80 -10.40
N GLU A 87 -26.58 4.57 -11.47
CA GLU A 87 -25.52 4.27 -12.44
C GLU A 87 -24.12 4.31 -11.81
N GLY A 88 -23.87 5.26 -10.91
CA GLY A 88 -22.61 5.36 -10.18
C GLY A 88 -22.41 4.25 -9.16
N LYS A 89 -23.47 3.84 -8.46
CA LYS A 89 -23.45 2.69 -7.54
C LYS A 89 -23.23 1.38 -8.29
N LYS A 90 -23.86 1.23 -9.46
CA LYS A 90 -23.64 0.07 -10.35
C LYS A 90 -22.21 0.04 -10.86
N LYS A 91 -21.65 1.15 -11.34
CA LYS A 91 -20.22 1.25 -11.69
C LYS A 91 -19.29 0.98 -10.50
N MET A 92 -19.65 1.41 -9.29
CA MET A 92 -18.87 1.10 -8.08
C MET A 92 -18.87 -0.40 -7.80
N LYS A 93 -20.05 -1.05 -7.84
CA LYS A 93 -20.20 -2.50 -7.68
C LYS A 93 -19.48 -3.27 -8.79
N GLU A 94 -19.65 -2.88 -10.05
CA GLU A 94 -18.92 -3.45 -11.17
C GLU A 94 -17.39 -3.30 -11.01
N ASN A 95 -16.90 -2.17 -10.47
CA ASN A 95 -15.46 -2.00 -10.18
C ASN A 95 -14.99 -2.87 -8.99
N LEU A 96 -15.89 -3.21 -8.06
CA LEU A 96 -15.62 -4.07 -6.90
C LEU A 96 -15.63 -5.56 -7.33
N GLU A 97 -16.64 -5.96 -8.11
CA GLU A 97 -16.87 -7.30 -8.66
C GLU A 97 -15.85 -7.68 -9.74
N LYS A 98 -15.41 -6.72 -10.56
CA LYS A 98 -14.30 -6.91 -11.51
C LYS A 98 -12.98 -7.23 -10.82
N GLY A 99 -12.95 -7.26 -9.48
CA GLY A 99 -11.75 -7.55 -8.72
C GLY A 99 -10.66 -6.63 -9.23
N ARG A 100 -10.78 -5.32 -8.99
CA ARG A 100 -9.56 -4.53 -8.81
C ARG A 100 -8.87 -5.05 -7.55
N ALA A 101 -8.36 -6.28 -7.64
CA ALA A 101 -7.06 -6.67 -7.18
C ALA A 101 -6.13 -5.45 -7.34
N PRO A 102 -5.13 -5.29 -6.48
CA PRO A 102 -4.20 -4.18 -6.54
C PRO A 102 -3.33 -4.26 -7.81
N ILE A 103 -3.93 -4.06 -8.99
CA ILE A 103 -3.29 -3.84 -10.29
C ILE A 103 -2.51 -2.52 -10.23
N HIS A 104 -2.83 -1.64 -9.27
CA HIS A 104 -2.28 -0.30 -9.10
C HIS A 104 -0.81 -0.20 -8.61
N GLY A 105 0.00 -1.26 -8.73
CA GLY A 105 1.45 -1.20 -8.46
C GLY A 105 2.31 -1.56 -9.65
N ILE A 106 2.03 -2.70 -10.29
CA ILE A 106 2.83 -3.23 -11.41
C ILE A 106 2.29 -2.75 -12.76
N TYR A 107 0.98 -2.66 -12.96
CA TYR A 107 0.41 -2.17 -14.20
C TYR A 107 -0.21 -0.81 -13.91
N SER A 108 0.51 0.26 -14.26
CA SER A 108 -0.14 1.57 -14.33
C SER A 108 -1.34 1.43 -15.29
N ARG A 109 -2.40 2.22 -15.09
CA ARG A 109 -3.66 2.08 -15.84
C ARG A 109 -3.48 2.10 -17.37
N LYS A 110 -2.37 2.65 -17.87
CA LYS A 110 -2.01 2.74 -19.29
C LYS A 110 -0.68 2.07 -19.63
N PHE A 111 -0.05 1.38 -18.68
CA PHE A 111 1.33 0.91 -18.83
C PHE A 111 1.50 -0.03 -20.04
N LEU A 112 0.57 -0.97 -20.21
CA LEU A 112 0.60 -1.94 -21.32
C LEU A 112 0.28 -1.28 -22.67
N ASP A 113 -0.62 -0.29 -22.67
CA ASP A 113 -0.99 0.45 -23.89
C ASP A 113 0.16 1.33 -24.40
N GLU A 114 1.04 1.76 -23.50
CA GLU A 114 2.21 2.60 -23.77
C GLU A 114 3.47 1.80 -24.15
N TRP A 115 3.39 0.48 -24.34
CA TRP A 115 4.55 -0.32 -24.77
C TRP A 115 4.96 0.01 -26.20
N SER A 116 6.25 0.28 -26.39
CA SER A 116 6.86 0.36 -27.71
C SER A 116 6.81 -1.02 -28.39
N GLN A 117 7.04 -1.05 -29.70
CA GLN A 117 7.08 -2.33 -30.42
C GLN A 117 8.24 -3.20 -29.91
N GLU A 118 9.41 -2.62 -29.66
CA GLU A 118 10.59 -3.31 -29.12
C GLU A 118 10.31 -3.95 -27.75
N GLU A 119 9.56 -3.27 -26.88
CA GLU A 119 9.21 -3.81 -25.55
C GLU A 119 8.20 -4.96 -25.64
N LYS A 120 7.27 -4.90 -26.59
CA LYS A 120 6.34 -5.99 -26.88
C LYS A 120 7.08 -7.21 -27.42
N ASP A 121 8.00 -6.99 -28.34
CA ASP A 121 8.80 -8.05 -28.95
C ASP A 121 9.68 -8.71 -27.89
N PHE A 122 10.39 -7.92 -27.06
CA PHE A 122 11.15 -8.44 -25.91
C PHE A 122 10.29 -9.30 -24.97
N TYR A 123 9.10 -8.81 -24.60
CA TYR A 123 8.20 -9.56 -23.72
C TYR A 123 7.79 -10.89 -24.35
N ASN A 124 7.30 -10.86 -25.60
CA ASN A 124 6.80 -12.04 -26.30
C ASN A 124 7.89 -13.08 -26.56
N ASP A 125 9.08 -12.63 -27.00
CA ASP A 125 10.21 -13.51 -27.29
C ASP A 125 10.70 -14.21 -26.02
N MET A 126 10.86 -13.46 -24.93
CA MET A 126 11.32 -14.01 -23.66
C MET A 126 10.26 -14.90 -23.01
N TRP A 127 8.99 -14.52 -23.07
CA TRP A 127 7.88 -15.33 -22.58
C TRP A 127 7.81 -16.67 -23.31
N SER A 128 7.85 -16.64 -24.65
CA SER A 128 7.80 -17.84 -25.48
C SER A 128 9.01 -18.73 -25.21
N PHE A 129 10.22 -18.15 -25.17
CA PHE A 129 11.44 -18.91 -24.87
C PHE A 129 11.38 -19.65 -23.53
N TYR A 130 10.88 -19.01 -22.47
CA TYR A 130 10.82 -19.65 -21.15
C TYR A 130 9.69 -20.66 -21.03
N THR A 131 8.54 -20.39 -21.65
CA THR A 131 7.39 -21.31 -21.62
C THR A 131 7.64 -22.55 -22.49
N GLU A 132 8.38 -22.43 -23.59
CA GLU A 132 8.74 -23.58 -24.44
C GLU A 132 9.84 -24.44 -23.82
N LYS A 133 10.77 -23.81 -23.09
CA LYS A 133 11.95 -24.48 -22.56
C LYS A 133 11.73 -25.13 -21.19
N TYR A 134 10.77 -24.63 -20.42
CA TYR A 134 10.48 -25.08 -19.08
C TYR A 134 8.98 -25.36 -18.95
N ASP A 135 8.62 -26.48 -18.32
CA ASP A 135 7.25 -26.74 -17.90
C ASP A 135 6.98 -25.88 -16.65
N LEU A 136 6.34 -24.74 -16.83
CA LEU A 136 6.13 -23.75 -15.78
C LEU A 136 4.87 -24.06 -14.97
N GLU A 137 4.99 -24.12 -13.65
CA GLU A 137 3.81 -24.12 -12.80
C GLU A 137 3.10 -22.75 -12.84
N PRO A 138 1.80 -22.67 -12.54
CA PRO A 138 1.06 -21.39 -12.58
C PRO A 138 1.68 -20.26 -11.74
N ILE A 139 2.40 -20.59 -10.67
CA ILE A 139 3.11 -19.60 -9.85
C ILE A 139 4.38 -19.08 -10.54
N ASP A 140 5.03 -19.92 -11.34
CA ASP A 140 6.24 -19.58 -12.09
C ASP A 140 5.90 -18.72 -13.31
N GLU A 141 4.76 -18.97 -13.97
CA GLU A 141 4.21 -18.08 -15.00
C GLU A 141 3.98 -16.66 -14.47
N VAL A 142 3.38 -16.53 -13.27
CA VAL A 142 3.15 -15.23 -12.62
C VAL A 142 4.47 -14.54 -12.26
N ASN A 143 5.46 -15.31 -11.78
CA ASN A 143 6.77 -14.76 -11.47
C ASN A 143 7.53 -14.33 -12.73
N LEU A 144 7.39 -15.08 -13.82
CA LEU A 144 7.99 -14.76 -15.11
C LEU A 144 7.39 -13.46 -15.67
N ASP A 145 6.07 -13.32 -15.62
CA ASP A 145 5.39 -12.11 -16.09
C ASP A 145 5.87 -10.89 -15.30
N ARG A 146 5.93 -11.01 -13.96
CA ARG A 146 6.43 -9.95 -13.11
C ARG A 146 7.90 -9.63 -13.36
N PHE A 147 8.73 -10.63 -13.62
CA PHE A 147 10.13 -10.44 -13.98
C PHE A 147 10.24 -9.60 -15.25
N LEU A 148 9.59 -10.01 -16.34
CA LEU A 148 9.65 -9.33 -17.63
C LEU A 148 9.12 -7.89 -17.54
N VAL A 149 7.98 -7.69 -16.86
CA VAL A 149 7.40 -6.36 -16.65
C VAL A 149 8.31 -5.45 -15.83
N ASN A 150 8.97 -5.98 -14.79
CA ASN A 150 9.94 -5.21 -14.01
C ASN A 150 11.22 -4.91 -14.81
N SER A 151 11.66 -5.82 -15.68
CA SER A 151 12.78 -5.59 -16.60
C SER A 151 12.48 -4.47 -17.60
N ILE A 152 11.29 -4.44 -18.21
CA ILE A 152 10.88 -3.35 -19.11
C ILE A 152 10.89 -2.01 -18.37
N LYS A 153 10.38 -1.98 -17.13
CA LYS A 153 10.44 -0.76 -16.32
C LYS A 153 11.86 -0.32 -15.98
N ALA A 154 12.76 -1.26 -15.70
CA ALA A 154 14.16 -0.95 -15.47
C ALA A 154 14.80 -0.35 -16.75
N MET A 155 14.59 -0.97 -17.91
CA MET A 155 15.09 -0.48 -19.20
C MET A 155 14.58 0.94 -19.52
N ARG A 156 13.29 1.23 -19.25
CA ARG A 156 12.74 2.58 -19.38
C ARG A 156 13.41 3.58 -18.44
N VAL A 157 13.68 3.19 -17.20
CA VAL A 157 14.38 4.06 -16.23
C VAL A 157 15.79 4.36 -16.73
N ASP A 158 16.50 3.36 -17.24
CA ASP A 158 17.85 3.53 -17.79
C ASP A 158 17.86 4.44 -19.01
N SER A 159 16.85 4.37 -19.88
CA SER A 159 16.75 5.22 -21.07
C SER A 159 16.55 6.72 -20.79
N VAL A 160 16.04 7.08 -19.60
CA VAL A 160 15.80 8.49 -19.21
C VAL A 160 17.05 9.13 -18.59
N GLY A 161 18.08 8.34 -18.24
CA GLY A 161 19.39 8.80 -17.78
C GLY A 161 19.44 9.30 -16.32
N MET A 162 20.60 9.85 -15.92
CA MET A 162 20.94 10.24 -14.52
C MET A 162 19.95 11.21 -13.84
N ASN A 163 19.19 12.01 -14.61
CA ASN A 163 18.22 12.95 -14.04
C ASN A 163 17.05 12.27 -13.32
N TYR A 164 16.75 11.01 -13.65
CA TYR A 164 15.72 10.23 -12.97
C TYR A 164 16.24 9.58 -11.68
N ALA A 165 17.51 9.17 -11.63
CA ALA A 165 18.14 8.58 -10.44
C ALA A 165 18.21 9.57 -9.26
N ILE A 166 18.35 10.87 -9.54
CA ILE A 166 18.45 11.93 -8.52
C ILE A 166 17.08 12.27 -7.90
N ASN A 167 15.97 12.10 -8.65
CA ASN A 167 14.61 12.48 -8.24
C ASN A 167 13.67 11.29 -8.00
N GLN A 168 14.22 10.08 -7.87
CA GLN A 168 13.41 8.88 -7.67
C GLN A 168 12.70 8.93 -6.31
N LYS A 169 11.37 8.83 -6.31
CA LYS A 169 10.62 8.53 -5.08
C LYS A 169 11.09 7.15 -4.58
N VAL A 170 11.30 6.99 -3.28
CA VAL A 170 11.75 5.74 -2.64
C VAL A 170 10.93 4.50 -3.06
N SER A 171 9.66 4.69 -3.45
CA SER A 171 8.79 3.63 -3.98
C SER A 171 9.11 3.15 -5.41
N LEU A 172 9.96 3.84 -6.17
CA LEU A 172 10.35 3.52 -7.55
C LEU A 172 11.73 2.87 -7.65
N VAL A 173 12.52 2.92 -6.58
CA VAL A 173 13.91 2.42 -6.49
C VAL A 173 14.01 0.88 -6.63
N SER A 174 12.88 0.16 -6.56
CA SER A 174 12.91 -1.30 -6.33
C SER A 174 12.60 -2.17 -7.55
N PHE A 175 12.41 -1.64 -8.77
CA PHE A 175 12.04 -2.50 -9.92
C PHE A 175 13.15 -3.48 -10.31
N GLU A 176 14.39 -3.01 -10.43
CA GLU A 176 15.55 -3.85 -10.74
C GLU A 176 15.82 -4.88 -9.63
N ALA A 177 15.81 -4.43 -8.37
CA ALA A 177 15.97 -5.33 -7.22
C ALA A 177 14.86 -6.40 -7.15
N ASN A 178 13.63 -6.05 -7.53
CA ASN A 178 12.52 -7.01 -7.61
C ASN A 178 12.67 -7.98 -8.79
N ALA A 179 13.11 -7.49 -9.96
CA ALA A 179 13.41 -8.33 -11.10
C ALA A 179 14.53 -9.33 -10.78
N ILE A 180 15.60 -8.91 -10.10
CA ILE A 180 16.69 -9.78 -9.66
C ILE A 180 16.17 -10.87 -8.71
N ARG A 181 15.39 -10.53 -7.68
CA ARG A 181 14.80 -11.52 -6.77
C ARG A 181 13.86 -12.50 -7.49
N GLN A 182 13.10 -12.03 -8.48
CA GLN A 182 12.22 -12.87 -9.29
C GLN A 182 13.02 -13.82 -10.19
N ALA A 183 14.10 -13.34 -10.81
CA ALA A 183 15.03 -14.16 -11.57
C ALA A 183 15.74 -15.21 -10.71
N GLU A 184 16.05 -14.90 -9.45
CA GLU A 184 16.57 -15.86 -8.48
C GLU A 184 15.53 -16.92 -8.11
N THR A 185 14.29 -16.50 -7.84
CA THR A 185 13.17 -17.40 -7.50
C THR A 185 12.89 -18.39 -8.63
N LEU A 186 12.88 -17.91 -9.88
CA LEU A 186 12.69 -18.72 -11.09
C LEU A 186 13.94 -19.53 -11.48
N GLY A 187 15.06 -19.40 -10.76
CA GLY A 187 16.31 -20.08 -11.10
C GLY A 187 16.91 -19.64 -12.45
N LEU A 188 16.52 -18.48 -12.98
CA LEU A 188 17.01 -17.96 -14.25
C LEU A 188 18.49 -17.58 -14.17
N ASN A 189 18.99 -17.22 -12.99
CA ASN A 189 20.39 -16.87 -12.80
C ASN A 189 21.29 -18.12 -12.87
N ARG A 190 22.32 -18.06 -13.73
CA ARG A 190 23.37 -19.09 -13.86
C ARG A 190 24.01 -19.44 -12.51
N LYS A 191 24.17 -18.46 -11.62
CA LYS A 191 24.72 -18.66 -10.27
C LYS A 191 23.81 -19.54 -9.41
N TYR A 192 22.50 -19.36 -9.49
CA TYR A 192 21.52 -20.16 -8.75
C TYR A 192 21.49 -21.61 -9.25
N ARG A 193 21.47 -21.80 -10.57
CA ARG A 193 21.54 -23.14 -11.18
C ARG A 193 22.80 -23.89 -10.77
N LYS A 194 23.97 -23.25 -10.90
CA LYS A 194 25.25 -23.82 -10.45
C LYS A 194 25.31 -24.08 -8.94
N SER A 195 24.66 -23.26 -8.10
CA SER A 195 24.61 -23.49 -6.66
C SER A 195 23.73 -24.68 -6.27
N ARG A 196 22.66 -24.95 -7.05
CA ARG A 196 21.75 -26.08 -6.81
C ARG A 196 22.31 -27.38 -7.40
N ASP A 197 22.98 -27.29 -8.54
CA ASP A 197 23.59 -28.41 -9.26
C ASP A 197 25.02 -28.74 -8.76
N ASN A 198 25.59 -27.95 -7.84
CA ASN A 198 26.84 -28.28 -7.17
C ASN A 198 26.60 -29.41 -6.16
N SER A 199 26.53 -30.64 -6.64
CA SER A 199 26.57 -31.86 -5.83
C SER A 199 27.85 -31.98 -4.99
N ASP A 200 28.90 -31.22 -5.34
CA ASP A 200 30.23 -31.26 -4.70
C ASP A 200 30.36 -30.34 -3.47
N ASN A 201 29.33 -29.56 -3.13
CA ASN A 201 29.32 -28.81 -1.86
C ASN A 201 28.06 -29.16 -1.06
N PRO A 202 28.06 -30.30 -0.34
CA PRO A 202 26.97 -30.61 0.56
C PRO A 202 26.88 -29.49 1.60
N ASN A 203 25.76 -28.77 1.63
CA ASN A 203 25.37 -27.85 2.71
C ASN A 203 25.06 -28.63 4.01
N HIS A 204 25.87 -29.64 4.34
CA HIS A 204 25.93 -30.23 5.66
C HIS A 204 26.85 -29.35 6.52
N VAL A 205 26.39 -28.13 6.80
CA VAL A 205 26.86 -27.46 8.01
C VAL A 205 26.03 -28.07 9.13
N ASN A 206 26.62 -29.00 9.87
CA ASN A 206 25.99 -29.57 11.06
C ASN A 206 26.08 -28.52 12.18
N ILE A 207 25.17 -27.54 12.14
CA ILE A 207 25.10 -26.41 13.08
C ILE A 207 25.02 -26.94 14.53
N TYR A 208 24.46 -28.14 14.72
CA TYR A 208 24.39 -28.83 16.00
C TYR A 208 25.77 -29.15 16.60
N ASN A 209 26.73 -29.60 15.80
CA ASN A 209 28.07 -29.92 16.33
C ASN A 209 28.87 -28.65 16.66
N SER A 210 28.71 -27.57 15.89
CA SER A 210 29.48 -26.34 16.10
C SER A 210 29.02 -25.47 17.27
N LEU A 211 27.78 -25.63 17.74
CA LEU A 211 27.25 -24.84 18.88
C LEU A 211 27.52 -25.49 20.24
N PHE A 212 27.78 -26.81 20.30
CA PHE A 212 27.92 -27.53 21.57
C PHE A 212 29.33 -28.09 21.85
N ASP A 213 30.28 -27.99 20.91
CA ASP A 213 31.67 -28.47 21.06
C ASP A 213 32.52 -27.70 22.12
N GLY A 214 31.96 -26.65 22.71
CA GLY A 214 32.59 -25.86 23.77
C GLY A 214 31.96 -26.03 25.17
N MET A 215 30.91 -26.86 25.32
CA MET A 215 30.14 -26.96 26.57
C MET A 215 30.48 -28.18 27.44
N GLU A 216 31.48 -28.98 27.05
CA GLU A 216 32.04 -30.04 27.90
C GLU A 216 33.52 -29.80 28.19
N LYS A 217 33.82 -28.90 29.13
CA LYS A 217 34.94 -29.04 30.08
C LYS A 217 34.57 -28.36 31.40
N ASN A 218 33.99 -29.15 32.30
CA ASN A 218 34.35 -29.06 33.71
C ASN A 218 35.78 -29.56 33.88
#